data_AF-A0A9E5YW92-F1
#
_entry.id   AF-A0A9E5YW92-F1
#
_cell.length_a   1.000
_cell.length_b   1.000
_cell.length_c   1.000
_cell.angle_alpha   90.00
_cell.angle_beta   90.00
_cell.angle_gamma   90.00
#
_symmetry.space_group_name_H-M   'P 1'
#
loop_
_entity.id
_entity.type
_entity.pdbx_description
1 polymer ?
#
loop_
_entity_poly.entity_id
_entity_poly.type
_entity_poly.pdbx_seq_one_letter_code
_entity_poly.pdbx_strand_id
1 'polypeptide(L)'
;MGVTREVARLCRDGIDFAWRLSLADVGTSGAFSEFDGYDRTITLLDGEGFSLNFEDGRQKIMDTPYVPYDFDGGAPLCCNLLGGPSRDLNLIIHREEAQATCTVDNLDAPLTLGPLTLGTRAQATQLIFCLQGRTHLKSSQGEHHVLDRWDSMELDAGTTISLTADPDSPPKIFHATIGSR
;
A
#
# COMPACT_ATOMS: atom_id res chain seq x y z
N MET A 1 -7.84 9.70 16.77
CA MET A 1 -8.71 10.39 15.79
C MET A 1 -7.86 10.82 14.62
N GLY A 2 -8.30 10.49 13.41
CA GLY A 2 -7.52 10.66 12.20
C GLY A 2 -8.40 10.90 10.98
N VAL A 3 -7.78 11.28 9.86
CA VAL A 3 -8.45 11.47 8.58
C VAL A 3 -7.89 10.46 7.59
N THR A 4 -8.77 9.73 6.92
CA THR A 4 -8.40 8.79 5.86
C THR A 4 -8.77 9.37 4.50
N ARG A 5 -7.79 9.40 3.59
CA ARG A 5 -7.99 9.73 2.17
C ARG A 5 -7.86 8.45 1.36
N GLU A 6 -8.94 8.06 0.71
CA GLU A 6 -8.91 6.96 -0.26
C GLU A 6 -8.06 7.37 -1.47
N VAL A 7 -7.19 6.45 -1.92
CA VAL A 7 -6.35 6.61 -3.11
C VAL A 7 -7.01 5.89 -4.28
N ALA A 8 -7.33 4.61 -4.10
CA ALA A 8 -7.99 3.79 -5.10
C ALA A 8 -8.72 2.62 -4.42
N ARG A 9 -9.72 2.06 -5.10
CA ARG A 9 -10.44 0.86 -4.66
C ARG A 9 -11.03 0.09 -5.85
N LEU A 10 -11.22 -1.21 -5.66
CA LEU A 10 -12.01 -2.05 -6.54
C LEU A 10 -13.29 -2.51 -5.84
N CYS A 11 -14.44 -2.04 -6.32
CA CYS A 11 -15.74 -2.50 -5.82
C CYS A 11 -16.18 -3.81 -6.50
N ARG A 12 -16.93 -4.63 -5.77
CA ARG A 12 -17.57 -5.86 -6.26
C ARG A 12 -18.97 -5.97 -5.66
N ASP A 13 -19.89 -6.59 -6.38
CA ASP A 13 -21.25 -6.80 -5.87
C ASP A 13 -21.21 -7.76 -4.68
N GLY A 14 -21.94 -7.42 -3.61
CA GLY A 14 -22.07 -8.26 -2.41
C GLY A 14 -20.99 -8.04 -1.34
N ILE A 15 -19.97 -7.22 -1.59
CA ILE A 15 -18.97 -6.78 -0.61
C ILE A 15 -18.68 -5.29 -0.75
N ASP A 16 -18.09 -4.65 0.26
CA ASP A 16 -17.75 -3.22 0.19
C ASP A 16 -16.68 -2.94 -0.87
N PHE A 17 -15.60 -3.73 -0.87
CA PHE A 17 -14.53 -3.67 -1.87
C PHE A 17 -13.71 -4.97 -1.88
N ALA A 18 -13.18 -5.36 -3.04
CA ALA A 18 -12.19 -6.43 -3.13
C ALA A 18 -10.83 -5.95 -2.60
N TRP A 19 -10.48 -4.69 -2.85
CA TRP A 19 -9.33 -4.03 -2.24
C TRP A 19 -9.52 -2.52 -2.16
N ARG A 20 -8.84 -1.89 -1.18
CA ARG A 20 -8.76 -0.43 -1.02
C ARG A 20 -7.37 -0.02 -0.59
N LEU A 21 -6.79 0.95 -1.29
CA LEU A 21 -5.58 1.66 -0.90
C LEU A 21 -5.95 3.04 -0.35
N SER A 22 -5.38 3.41 0.80
CA SER A 22 -5.68 4.69 1.45
C SER A 22 -4.49 5.24 2.23
N LEU A 23 -4.47 6.56 2.40
CA LEU A 23 -3.57 7.26 3.30
C LEU A 23 -4.34 7.65 4.56
N ALA A 24 -3.77 7.41 5.73
CA ALA A 24 -4.35 7.81 7.00
C ALA A 24 -3.41 8.77 7.75
N ASP A 25 -3.95 9.91 8.16
CA ASP A 25 -3.33 10.81 9.14
C ASP A 25 -3.86 10.46 10.53
N VAL A 26 -3.00 9.96 11.41
CA VAL A 26 -3.35 9.58 12.78
C VAL A 26 -2.88 10.68 13.73
N GLY A 27 -3.82 11.50 14.20
CA GLY A 27 -3.53 12.63 15.09
C GLY A 27 -3.53 12.28 16.58
N THR A 28 -4.28 11.25 16.98
CA THR A 28 -4.32 10.77 18.37
C THR A 28 -4.51 9.27 18.44
N SER A 29 -3.93 8.66 19.47
CA SER A 29 -4.11 7.24 19.83
C SER A 29 -5.58 6.87 20.00
N GLY A 30 -5.93 5.62 19.70
CA GLY A 30 -7.28 5.10 19.86
C GLY A 30 -7.51 3.77 19.18
N ALA A 31 -8.77 3.31 19.26
CA ALA A 31 -9.21 2.08 18.59
C ALA A 31 -8.99 2.18 17.07
N PHE A 32 -8.52 1.09 16.49
CA PHE A 32 -8.39 0.96 15.06
C PHE A 32 -9.68 0.37 14.47
N SER A 33 -10.05 0.78 13.26
CA SER A 33 -11.24 0.22 12.62
C SER A 33 -11.03 -1.26 12.28
N GLU A 34 -11.98 -2.09 12.68
CA GLU A 34 -12.07 -3.50 12.34
C GLU A 34 -12.66 -3.65 10.93
N PHE A 35 -12.06 -4.55 10.15
CA PHE A 35 -12.50 -4.97 8.82
C PHE A 35 -12.57 -6.49 8.81
N ASP A 36 -13.65 -7.04 9.38
CA ASP A 36 -13.86 -8.49 9.41
C ASP A 36 -13.89 -9.07 7.99
N GLY A 37 -13.21 -10.20 7.79
CA GLY A 37 -13.01 -10.81 6.48
C GLY A 37 -11.92 -10.17 5.61
N TYR A 38 -11.18 -9.17 6.08
CA TYR A 38 -10.11 -8.51 5.31
C TYR A 38 -8.71 -8.73 5.89
N ASP A 39 -7.72 -8.82 5.01
CA ASP A 39 -6.30 -8.70 5.35
C ASP A 39 -5.82 -7.26 5.16
N ARG A 40 -4.89 -6.79 5.99
CA ARG A 40 -4.36 -5.43 5.93
C ARG A 40 -2.84 -5.42 5.86
N THR A 41 -2.32 -4.58 4.98
CA THR A 41 -0.91 -4.20 4.95
C THR A 41 -0.81 -2.71 5.30
N ILE A 42 -0.15 -2.39 6.41
CA ILE A 42 0.09 -1.01 6.84
C ILE A 42 1.56 -0.65 6.71
N THR A 43 1.85 0.57 6.25
CA THR A 43 3.21 1.08 6.08
C THR A 43 3.30 2.48 6.66
N LEU A 44 4.15 2.68 7.68
CA LEU A 44 4.44 4.02 8.22
C LEU A 44 5.13 4.87 7.14
N LEU A 45 4.63 6.09 6.91
CA LEU A 45 5.19 7.02 5.91
C LEU A 45 5.90 8.23 6.52
N ASP A 46 5.39 8.71 7.64
CA ASP A 46 5.87 9.93 8.32
C ASP A 46 5.49 9.93 9.81
N GLY A 47 6.25 10.68 10.61
CA GLY A 47 6.11 10.77 12.06
C GLY A 47 6.97 9.79 12.85
N GLU A 48 6.93 9.89 14.18
CA GLU A 48 7.71 9.06 15.12
C GLU A 48 7.23 7.60 15.20
N GLY A 49 6.10 7.29 14.58
CA GLY A 49 5.54 5.96 14.53
C GLY A 49 4.45 5.69 15.56
N PHE A 50 3.99 4.44 15.57
CA PHE A 50 2.91 3.97 16.44
C PHE A 50 3.07 2.49 16.77
N SER A 51 2.42 2.05 17.84
CA SER A 51 2.27 0.65 18.20
C SER A 51 0.86 0.17 17.87
N LEU A 52 0.76 -1.01 17.26
CA LEU A 52 -0.47 -1.78 17.10
C LEU A 52 -0.53 -2.78 18.26
N ASN A 53 -1.51 -2.60 19.15
CA ASN A 53 -1.69 -3.39 20.36
C ASN A 53 -2.95 -4.23 20.20
N PHE A 54 -2.77 -5.52 19.92
CA PHE A 54 -3.84 -6.47 19.69
C PHE A 54 -4.41 -6.95 21.03
N GLU A 55 -5.71 -7.24 21.08
CA GLU A 55 -6.36 -7.73 22.31
C GLU A 55 -5.82 -9.09 22.78
N ASP A 56 -5.26 -9.89 21.87
CA ASP A 56 -4.61 -11.17 22.19
C ASP A 56 -3.21 -11.01 22.83
N GLY A 57 -2.78 -9.77 23.10
CA GLY A 57 -1.51 -9.45 23.74
C GLY A 57 -0.34 -9.30 22.76
N ARG A 58 -0.51 -9.54 21.46
CA ARG A 58 0.51 -9.21 20.47
C ARG A 58 0.69 -7.70 20.38
N GLN A 59 1.92 -7.28 20.16
CA GLN A 59 2.27 -5.89 19.91
C GLN A 59 3.20 -5.80 18.71
N LYS A 60 2.91 -4.86 17.80
CA LYS A 60 3.83 -4.48 16.71
C LYS A 60 4.15 -3.00 16.81
N ILE A 61 5.43 -2.68 16.98
CA ILE A 61 5.94 -1.32 16.88
C ILE A 61 6.25 -1.02 15.40
N MET A 62 5.67 0.08 14.92
CA MET A 62 5.87 0.67 13.60
C MET A 62 6.61 2.00 13.79
N ASP A 63 7.92 1.95 13.98
CA ASP A 63 8.82 3.11 14.20
C ASP A 63 9.81 3.31 13.04
N THR A 64 9.84 2.37 12.10
CA THR A 64 10.70 2.40 10.93
C THR A 64 9.83 2.71 9.71
N PRO A 65 10.01 3.89 9.07
CA PRO A 65 9.25 4.25 7.88
C PRO A 65 9.48 3.24 6.74
N TYR A 66 8.46 3.10 5.91
CA TYR A 66 8.52 2.38 4.64
C TYR A 66 8.72 0.86 4.76
N VAL A 67 8.36 0.29 5.90
CA VAL A 67 8.34 -1.16 6.12
C VAL A 67 6.87 -1.63 6.16
N PRO A 68 6.41 -2.38 5.14
CA PRO A 68 5.08 -2.97 5.16
C PRO A 68 4.93 -3.99 6.29
N TYR A 69 3.75 -4.00 6.92
CA TYR A 69 3.38 -4.97 7.94
C TYR A 69 1.98 -5.52 7.68
N ASP A 70 1.91 -6.85 7.54
CA ASP A 70 0.66 -7.57 7.31
C ASP A 70 0.04 -8.02 8.63
N PHE A 71 -1.28 -7.87 8.74
CA PHE A 71 -2.08 -8.34 9.87
C PHE A 71 -3.54 -8.60 9.47
N ASP A 72 -4.24 -9.36 10.31
CA ASP A 72 -5.68 -9.60 10.16
C ASP A 72 -6.44 -8.29 10.41
N GLY A 73 -7.18 -7.82 9.40
CA GLY A 73 -7.97 -6.60 9.48
C GLY A 73 -9.16 -6.70 10.43
N GLY A 74 -9.64 -7.91 10.72
CA GLY A 74 -10.70 -8.16 11.69
C GLY A 74 -10.22 -8.28 13.14
N ALA A 75 -8.90 -8.28 13.38
CA ALA A 75 -8.37 -8.40 14.73
C ALA A 75 -8.58 -7.11 15.52
N PRO A 76 -9.25 -7.15 16.69
CA PRO A 76 -9.41 -5.98 17.54
C PRO A 76 -8.05 -5.47 18.03
N LEU A 77 -7.78 -4.18 17.81
CA LEU A 77 -6.53 -3.55 18.22
C LEU A 77 -6.66 -2.05 18.50
N CYS A 78 -5.76 -1.55 19.35
CA CYS A 78 -5.57 -0.13 19.60
C CYS A 78 -4.24 0.36 19.00
N CYS A 79 -4.30 1.50 18.32
CA CYS A 79 -3.13 2.22 17.83
C CYS A 79 -2.70 3.26 18.86
N ASN A 80 -1.46 3.16 19.37
CA ASN A 80 -0.88 4.16 20.26
C ASN A 80 0.30 4.85 19.56
N LEU A 81 0.20 6.16 19.36
CA LEU A 81 1.30 6.98 18.84
C LEU A 81 2.50 6.91 19.80
N LEU A 82 3.70 6.77 19.24
CA LEU A 82 4.96 6.79 20.02
C LEU A 82 5.38 8.22 20.38
N GLY A 83 4.83 9.20 19.67
CA GLY A 83 5.07 10.63 19.88
C GLY A 83 3.99 11.46 19.20
N GLY A 84 4.39 12.34 18.29
CA GLY A 84 3.48 13.18 17.52
C GLY A 84 2.58 12.43 16.51
N PRO A 85 1.78 13.17 15.73
CA PRO A 85 0.97 12.62 14.65
C PRO A 85 1.80 11.78 13.66
N SER A 86 1.20 10.74 13.12
CA SER A 86 1.82 9.87 12.11
C SER A 86 0.97 9.79 10.86
N ARG A 87 1.61 9.41 9.75
CA ARG A 87 0.91 9.08 8.50
C ARG A 87 1.25 7.67 8.06
N ASP A 88 0.24 6.91 7.64
CA ASP A 88 0.42 5.56 7.09
C ASP A 88 -0.26 5.38 5.73
N LEU A 89 0.28 4.44 4.95
CA LEU A 89 -0.37 3.85 3.78
C LEU A 89 -1.01 2.53 4.22
N ASN A 90 -2.26 2.32 3.85
CA ASN A 90 -3.04 1.16 4.22
C ASN A 90 -3.63 0.51 2.97
N LEU A 91 -3.21 -0.73 2.70
CA LEU A 91 -3.84 -1.61 1.73
C LEU A 91 -4.72 -2.60 2.49
N ILE A 92 -6.00 -2.67 2.12
CA ILE A 92 -6.98 -3.57 2.73
C ILE A 92 -7.53 -4.46 1.63
N ILE A 93 -7.50 -5.77 1.81
CA ILE A 93 -7.86 -6.79 0.81
C ILE A 93 -8.94 -7.70 1.37
N HIS A 94 -10.03 -7.92 0.63
CA HIS A 94 -11.03 -8.92 1.01
C HIS A 94 -10.44 -10.32 0.85
N ARG A 95 -10.32 -11.04 1.97
CA ARG A 95 -9.50 -12.25 2.08
C ARG A 95 -9.91 -13.36 1.13
N GLU A 96 -11.21 -13.49 0.85
CA GLU A 96 -11.71 -14.54 -0.05
C GLU A 96 -11.62 -14.17 -1.53
N GLU A 97 -11.51 -12.88 -1.87
CA GLU A 97 -11.53 -12.41 -3.26
C GLU A 97 -10.13 -12.21 -3.82
N ALA A 98 -9.17 -11.81 -2.99
CA ALA A 98 -7.85 -11.45 -3.45
C ALA A 98 -6.76 -11.68 -2.38
N GLN A 99 -5.51 -11.61 -2.85
CA GLN A 99 -4.31 -11.60 -2.03
C GLN A 99 -3.33 -10.58 -2.59
N ALA A 100 -2.51 -9.98 -1.73
CA ALA A 100 -1.52 -9.01 -2.15
C ALA A 100 -0.12 -9.34 -1.62
N THR A 101 0.89 -8.92 -2.38
CA THR A 101 2.27 -8.79 -1.90
C THR A 101 2.70 -7.35 -2.06
N CYS A 102 3.31 -6.78 -1.02
CA CYS A 102 3.73 -5.37 -1.02
C CYS A 102 5.25 -5.27 -0.81
N THR A 103 5.91 -4.43 -1.62
CA THR A 103 7.31 -4.06 -1.45
C THR A 103 7.47 -2.55 -1.41
N VAL A 104 8.57 -2.10 -0.82
CA VAL A 104 9.01 -0.71 -0.92
C VAL A 104 10.45 -0.68 -1.37
N ASP A 105 10.71 0.04 -2.46
CA ASP A 105 11.99 0.06 -3.15
C ASP A 105 12.52 1.50 -3.25
N ASN A 106 13.81 1.68 -2.92
CA ASN A 106 14.55 2.89 -3.32
C ASN A 106 14.95 2.70 -4.77
N LEU A 107 14.57 3.63 -5.64
CA LEU A 107 14.86 3.52 -7.06
C LEU A 107 16.23 4.12 -7.39
N ASP A 108 17.30 3.52 -6.86
CA ASP A 108 18.68 3.96 -7.11
C ASP A 108 19.17 3.56 -8.51
N ALA A 109 18.48 2.62 -9.15
CA ALA A 109 18.69 2.17 -10.52
C ALA A 109 17.32 1.89 -11.19
N PRO A 110 17.27 1.83 -12.53
CA PRO A 110 16.04 1.45 -13.22
C PRO A 110 15.47 0.12 -12.72
N LEU A 111 14.18 0.11 -12.39
CA LEU A 111 13.44 -1.08 -11.95
C LEU A 111 12.44 -1.47 -13.03
N THR A 112 12.51 -2.71 -13.50
CA THR A 112 11.51 -3.25 -14.42
C THR A 112 10.58 -4.16 -13.63
N LEU A 113 9.29 -3.81 -13.61
CA LEU A 113 8.25 -4.68 -13.07
C LEU A 113 7.61 -5.41 -14.24
N GLY A 114 7.81 -6.72 -14.26
CA GLY A 114 7.33 -7.60 -15.32
C GLY A 114 5.81 -7.78 -15.29
N PRO A 115 5.24 -8.42 -16.33
CA PRO A 115 3.84 -8.79 -16.29
C PRO A 115 3.66 -9.87 -15.23
N LEU A 116 2.61 -9.72 -14.43
CA LEU A 116 2.29 -10.69 -13.39
C LEU A 116 1.80 -11.97 -14.05
N THR A 117 2.62 -13.02 -14.02
CA THR A 117 2.17 -14.37 -14.39
C THR A 117 1.60 -15.05 -13.14
N LEU A 118 0.47 -14.53 -12.65
CA LEU A 118 -0.25 -15.10 -11.51
C LEU A 118 -1.12 -16.29 -11.97
N GLY A 119 -0.47 -17.37 -12.41
CA GLY A 119 -1.18 -18.56 -12.90
C GLY A 119 -2.20 -18.24 -13.99
N THR A 120 -3.19 -19.11 -14.20
CA THR A 120 -4.24 -18.96 -15.21
C THR A 120 -5.30 -17.90 -14.88
N ARG A 121 -5.06 -17.01 -13.90
CA ARG A 121 -6.09 -16.09 -13.40
C ARG A 121 -5.99 -14.73 -14.07
N ALA A 122 -7.08 -14.37 -14.74
CA ALA A 122 -7.17 -13.29 -15.71
C ALA A 122 -7.23 -11.86 -15.12
N GLN A 123 -7.18 -11.69 -13.79
CA GLN A 123 -7.35 -10.37 -13.15
C GLN A 123 -6.36 -10.20 -12.00
N ALA A 124 -5.18 -9.70 -12.32
CA ALA A 124 -4.27 -9.14 -11.33
C ALA A 124 -4.06 -7.65 -11.59
N THR A 125 -3.85 -6.92 -10.50
CA THR A 125 -3.69 -5.47 -10.49
C THR A 125 -2.34 -5.16 -9.89
N GLN A 126 -1.56 -4.31 -10.56
CA GLN A 126 -0.36 -3.71 -10.01
C GLN A 126 -0.69 -2.29 -9.56
N LEU A 127 -0.36 -1.98 -8.30
CA LEU A 127 -0.46 -0.63 -7.76
C LEU A 127 0.93 -0.08 -7.52
N ILE A 128 1.19 1.10 -8.04
CA ILE A 128 2.39 1.87 -7.77
C ILE A 128 2.00 3.12 -7.02
N PHE A 129 2.72 3.41 -5.95
CA PHE A 129 2.55 4.62 -5.17
C PHE A 129 3.91 5.27 -4.92
N CYS A 130 4.08 6.49 -5.40
CA CYS A 130 5.32 7.24 -5.22
C CYS A 130 5.35 7.86 -3.81
N LEU A 131 6.14 7.28 -2.90
CA LEU A 131 6.18 7.70 -1.49
C LEU A 131 7.02 8.97 -1.28
N GLN A 132 8.09 9.09 -2.06
CA GLN A 132 9.06 10.18 -2.03
C GLN A 132 9.59 10.42 -3.44
N GLY A 133 10.15 11.62 -3.66
CA GLY A 133 10.84 11.97 -4.90
C GLY A 133 9.91 12.01 -6.12
N ARG A 134 10.48 11.70 -7.28
CA ARG A 134 9.76 11.58 -8.55
C ARG A 134 10.26 10.39 -9.35
N THR A 135 9.33 9.63 -9.94
CA THR A 135 9.66 8.53 -10.85
C THR A 135 9.03 8.74 -12.23
N HIS A 136 9.74 8.31 -13.25
CA HIS A 136 9.23 8.19 -14.61
C HIS A 136 8.86 6.73 -14.87
N LEU A 137 7.63 6.51 -15.32
CA LEU A 137 7.10 5.18 -15.62
C LEU A 137 6.88 5.05 -17.11
N LYS A 138 7.56 4.10 -17.75
CA LYS A 138 7.37 3.73 -19.15
C LYS A 138 6.71 2.36 -19.26
N SER A 139 5.53 2.32 -19.85
CA SER A 139 4.80 1.09 -20.16
C SER A 139 5.37 0.42 -21.41
N SER A 140 5.31 -0.91 -21.47
CA SER A 140 5.60 -1.67 -22.69
C SER A 140 4.69 -1.32 -23.86
N GLN A 141 3.54 -0.68 -23.58
CA GLN A 141 2.62 -0.17 -24.60
C GLN A 141 3.03 1.21 -25.16
N GLY A 142 4.14 1.78 -24.66
CA GLY A 142 4.67 3.07 -25.12
C GLY A 142 4.18 4.29 -24.33
N GLU A 143 3.29 4.08 -23.35
CA GLU A 143 2.82 5.15 -22.47
C GLU A 143 3.92 5.60 -21.52
N HIS A 144 3.99 6.91 -21.27
CA HIS A 144 4.94 7.51 -20.35
C HIS A 144 4.19 8.38 -19.35
N HIS A 145 4.38 8.07 -18.06
CA HIS A 145 3.82 8.83 -16.94
C HIS A 145 4.94 9.32 -16.03
N VAL A 146 4.68 10.41 -15.33
CA VAL A 146 5.52 10.92 -14.25
C VAL A 146 4.69 10.87 -12.99
N LEU A 147 5.22 10.24 -11.95
CA LEU A 147 4.57 10.17 -10.63
C LEU A 147 5.42 10.99 -9.66
N ASP A 148 4.85 12.11 -9.22
CA ASP A 148 5.40 12.90 -8.12
C ASP A 148 5.02 12.26 -6.78
N ARG A 149 5.58 12.80 -5.69
CA ARG A 149 5.25 12.36 -4.33
C ARG A 149 3.73 12.33 -4.11
N TRP A 150 3.25 11.16 -3.70
CA TRP A 150 1.86 10.79 -3.42
C TRP A 150 0.95 10.57 -4.62
N ASP A 151 1.52 10.56 -5.81
CA ASP A 151 0.82 10.04 -6.97
C ASP A 151 0.81 8.50 -6.93
N SER A 152 -0.25 7.96 -7.50
CA SER A 152 -0.43 6.52 -7.64
C SER A 152 -0.84 6.17 -9.06
N MET A 153 -0.48 4.97 -9.49
CA MET A 153 -0.90 4.42 -10.76
C MET A 153 -1.36 2.98 -10.59
N GLU A 154 -2.54 2.70 -11.13
CA GLU A 154 -3.06 1.35 -11.29
C GLU A 154 -2.69 0.82 -12.68
N LEU A 155 -2.30 -0.44 -12.73
CA LEU A 155 -1.78 -1.11 -13.91
C LEU A 155 -2.38 -2.50 -14.04
N ASP A 156 -2.73 -2.86 -15.26
CA ASP A 156 -3.14 -4.22 -15.58
C ASP A 156 -1.99 -5.22 -15.41
N ALA A 157 -2.32 -6.45 -14.99
CA ALA A 157 -1.36 -7.56 -14.85
C ALA A 157 -0.47 -7.80 -16.07
N GLY A 158 -1.00 -7.58 -17.27
CA GLY A 158 -0.30 -7.83 -18.54
C GLY A 158 0.72 -6.76 -18.90
N THR A 159 0.75 -5.64 -18.19
CA THR A 159 1.60 -4.51 -18.54
C THR A 159 2.96 -4.65 -17.87
N THR A 160 4.01 -4.67 -18.69
CA THR A 160 5.38 -4.50 -18.20
C THR A 160 5.67 -3.01 -18.09
N ILE A 161 6.33 -2.61 -17.02
CA ILE A 161 6.72 -1.22 -16.82
C ILE A 161 8.19 -1.10 -16.45
N SER A 162 8.79 0.01 -16.84
CA SER A 162 10.12 0.42 -16.41
C SER A 162 10.00 1.72 -15.63
N LEU A 163 10.50 1.70 -14.41
CA LEU A 163 10.60 2.83 -13.51
C LEU A 163 12.02 3.35 -13.54
N THR A 164 12.17 4.66 -13.71
CA THR A 164 13.47 5.35 -13.60
C THR A 164 13.35 6.56 -12.70
N ALA A 165 14.32 6.77 -11.83
CA ALA A 165 14.38 7.94 -10.97
C ALA A 165 14.52 9.23 -11.79
N ASP A 166 13.90 10.30 -11.32
CA ASP A 166 14.35 11.65 -11.67
C ASP A 166 15.72 11.88 -10.98
N PRO A 167 16.77 12.28 -11.71
CA PRO A 167 18.12 12.45 -11.16
C PRO A 167 18.21 13.41 -9.98
N ASP A 168 17.34 14.42 -9.94
CA ASP A 168 17.35 15.46 -8.91
C ASP A 168 16.41 15.12 -7.73
N SER A 169 15.65 14.04 -7.83
CA SER A 169 14.57 13.69 -6.90
C SER A 169 14.41 12.17 -6.79
N PRO A 170 15.38 11.47 -6.15
CA PRO A 170 15.41 10.02 -6.08
C PRO A 170 14.14 9.48 -5.40
N PRO A 171 13.35 8.63 -6.07
CA PRO A 171 12.06 8.22 -5.54
C PRO A 171 12.16 6.97 -4.69
N LYS A 172 11.19 6.87 -3.78
CA LYS A 172 10.88 5.65 -3.05
C LYS A 172 9.50 5.19 -3.46
N ILE A 173 9.37 3.95 -3.89
CA ILE A 173 8.16 3.43 -4.51
C ILE A 173 7.58 2.33 -3.64
N PHE A 174 6.31 2.44 -3.28
CA PHE A 174 5.52 1.31 -2.82
C PHE A 174 4.92 0.61 -4.03
N HIS A 175 5.13 -0.69 -4.13
CA HIS A 175 4.54 -1.55 -5.16
C HIS A 175 3.70 -2.63 -4.49
N ALA A 176 2.44 -2.73 -4.89
CA ALA A 176 1.59 -3.85 -4.53
C ALA A 176 1.17 -4.63 -5.76
N THR A 177 1.27 -5.94 -5.65
CA THR A 177 0.76 -6.91 -6.62
C THR A 177 -0.46 -7.58 -6.00
N ILE A 178 -1.63 -7.38 -6.59
CA ILE A 178 -2.90 -7.91 -6.10
C ILE A 178 -3.41 -8.95 -7.10
N GLY A 179 -3.59 -10.19 -6.67
CA GLY A 179 -4.13 -11.28 -7.49
C GLY A 179 -5.42 -11.82 -6.93
N SER A 180 -6.35 -12.25 -7.80
CA SER A 180 -7.59 -12.88 -7.36
C SER A 180 -7.35 -14.24 -6.71
N ARG A 181 -8.17 -14.57 -5.71
CA ARG A 181 -8.16 -15.88 -5.03
C ARG A 181 -9.00 -16.95 -5.70
#